data_AF-A0A428PMH2-F1
#
_entry.id   AF-A0A428PMH2-F1
#
_cell.length_a   1.000
_cell.length_b   1.000
_cell.length_c   1.000
_cell.angle_alpha   90.00
_cell.angle_beta   90.00
_cell.angle_gamma   90.00
#
_symmetry.space_group_name_H-M   'P 1'
#
loop_
_entity.id
_entity.type
_entity.pdbx_description
1 polymer ?
#
loop_
_entity_poly.entity_id
_entity_poly.type
_entity_poly.pdbx_seq_one_letter_code
_entity_poly.pdbx_strand_id
1 'polypeptide(L)'
;MAGRPFLDTIETLLQDELKRPNITTIQSFSVLSIVYFGSGQDAAGWLYSGMANRLVVNMGLHLDPDSLASSVRMTAEEAELRRQLYWALYCVDKTSAGYTGRVYSMLVSFPLLKYPSSYSDNDGGLKDFHGAVKLPETPTHAQQSDPRHALCSVNPNMFVALHKPWIKLSQIMEKILSNLYAPKKLPVGD
;
A
#
# COMPACT_ATOMS: atom_id res chain seq x y z
N MET A 1 -6.54 -2.87 -23.67
CA MET A 1 -5.10 -2.87 -24.02
C MET A 1 -4.44 -1.48 -23.99
N ALA A 2 -5.14 -0.39 -23.67
CA ALA A 2 -4.56 0.97 -23.69
C ALA A 2 -3.53 1.27 -22.57
N GLY A 3 -3.45 0.45 -21.51
CA GLY A 3 -2.54 0.66 -20.37
C GLY A 3 -1.10 0.15 -20.56
N ARG A 4 -0.85 -0.76 -21.51
CA ARG A 4 0.48 -1.37 -21.73
C ARG A 4 1.61 -0.38 -21.98
N PRO A 5 1.50 0.63 -22.87
CA PRO A 5 2.60 1.57 -23.11
C PRO A 5 2.98 2.37 -21.85
N PHE A 6 2.03 2.62 -20.96
CA PHE A 6 2.31 3.27 -19.68
C PHE A 6 3.09 2.35 -18.74
N LEU A 7 2.78 1.05 -18.72
CA LEU A 7 3.52 0.07 -17.92
C LEU A 7 4.96 -0.06 -18.39
N ASP A 8 5.19 -0.17 -19.69
CA ASP A 8 6.53 -0.24 -20.26
C ASP A 8 7.35 1.00 -19.90
N THR A 9 6.71 2.18 -19.98
CA THR A 9 7.35 3.45 -19.57
C THR A 9 7.69 3.44 -18.07
N ILE A 10 6.76 3.04 -17.21
CA ILE A 10 6.98 2.95 -15.76
C ILE A 10 8.15 2.01 -15.44
N GLU A 11 8.22 0.84 -16.09
CA GLU A 11 9.30 -0.12 -15.88
C GLU A 11 10.67 0.45 -16.24
N THR A 12 10.78 1.14 -17.39
CA THR A 12 12.04 1.78 -17.79
C THR A 12 12.50 2.84 -16.80
N LEU A 13 11.57 3.70 -16.33
CA LEU A 13 11.88 4.73 -15.35
C LEU A 13 12.26 4.13 -13.98
N LEU A 14 11.56 3.09 -13.55
CA LEU A 14 11.83 2.42 -12.27
C LEU A 14 13.19 1.74 -12.24
N GLN A 15 13.67 1.21 -13.37
CA GLN A 15 15.02 0.64 -13.45
C GLN A 15 16.10 1.68 -13.13
N ASP A 16 15.90 2.93 -13.53
CA ASP A 16 16.81 4.03 -13.20
C ASP A 16 16.63 4.52 -11.76
N GLU A 17 15.39 4.62 -11.27
CA GLU A 17 15.11 5.02 -9.88
C GLU A 17 15.64 4.04 -8.85
N LEU A 18 15.79 2.75 -9.18
CA LEU A 18 16.35 1.74 -8.27
C LEU A 18 17.77 2.06 -7.79
N LYS A 19 18.52 2.91 -8.51
CA LYS A 19 19.84 3.39 -8.08
C LYS A 19 19.75 4.28 -6.84
N ARG A 20 18.65 5.01 -6.68
CA ARG A 20 18.39 5.96 -5.58
C ARG A 20 16.89 5.95 -5.23
N PRO A 21 16.40 4.88 -4.60
CA PRO A 21 14.96 4.69 -4.40
C PRO A 21 14.40 5.73 -3.41
N ASN A 22 13.15 6.13 -3.63
CA ASN A 22 12.41 7.03 -2.75
C ASN A 22 10.99 6.47 -2.45
N ILE A 23 10.18 7.20 -1.67
CA ILE A 23 8.80 6.78 -1.33
C ILE A 23 7.93 6.60 -2.58
N THR A 24 8.08 7.47 -3.58
CA THR A 24 7.38 7.35 -4.87
C THR A 24 7.77 6.08 -5.60
N THR A 25 9.05 5.68 -5.57
CA THR A 25 9.51 4.39 -6.13
C THR A 25 8.77 3.22 -5.48
N ILE A 26 8.58 3.24 -4.16
CA ILE A 26 7.81 2.22 -3.42
C ILE A 26 6.34 2.21 -3.87
N GLN A 27 5.71 3.39 -3.96
CA GLN A 27 4.32 3.51 -4.39
C GLN A 27 4.13 2.99 -5.82
N SER A 28 5.04 3.33 -6.72
CA SER A 28 5.06 2.87 -8.11
C SER A 28 5.17 1.35 -8.21
N PHE A 29 6.07 0.71 -7.47
CA PHE A 29 6.14 -0.76 -7.42
C PHE A 29 4.87 -1.40 -6.84
N SER A 30 4.25 -0.76 -5.84
CA SER A 30 3.00 -1.23 -5.24
C SER A 30 1.86 -1.22 -6.26
N VAL A 31 1.71 -0.12 -7.01
CA VAL A 31 0.68 0.01 -8.07
C VAL A 31 0.95 -0.98 -9.19
N LEU A 32 2.20 -1.08 -9.65
CA LEU A 32 2.60 -2.00 -10.71
C LEU A 32 2.28 -3.46 -10.34
N SER A 33 2.55 -3.84 -9.09
CA SER A 33 2.20 -5.15 -8.55
C SER A 33 0.69 -5.44 -8.65
N ILE A 34 -0.16 -4.50 -8.23
CA ILE A 34 -1.62 -4.63 -8.28
C ILE A 34 -2.11 -4.79 -9.72
N VAL A 35 -1.55 -4.01 -10.66
CA VAL A 35 -1.91 -4.10 -12.09
C VAL A 35 -1.55 -5.48 -12.66
N TYR A 36 -0.38 -6.02 -12.30
CA TYR A 36 0.04 -7.35 -12.75
C TYR A 36 -0.82 -8.48 -12.17
N PHE A 37 -1.18 -8.41 -10.88
CA PHE A 37 -2.14 -9.34 -10.28
C PHE A 37 -3.52 -9.25 -10.97
N GLY A 38 -4.03 -8.04 -11.20
CA GLY A 38 -5.31 -7.84 -11.90
C GLY A 38 -5.30 -8.30 -13.36
N SER A 39 -4.11 -8.43 -13.96
CA SER A 39 -3.91 -8.94 -15.32
C SER A 39 -3.64 -10.46 -15.37
N GLY A 40 -3.66 -11.16 -14.22
CA GLY A 40 -3.37 -12.60 -14.12
C GLY A 40 -1.90 -12.97 -14.31
N GLN A 41 -0.99 -11.98 -14.26
CA GLN A 41 0.44 -12.18 -14.38
C GLN A 41 1.08 -12.28 -12.99
N ASP A 42 0.69 -13.30 -12.25
CA ASP A 42 0.96 -13.44 -10.80
C ASP A 42 2.45 -13.50 -10.45
N ALA A 43 3.27 -14.05 -11.33
CA ALA A 43 4.72 -14.07 -11.15
C ALA A 43 5.31 -12.66 -11.11
N ALA A 44 4.94 -11.81 -12.06
CA ALA A 44 5.39 -10.41 -12.12
C ALA A 44 4.82 -9.60 -10.95
N GLY A 45 3.53 -9.75 -10.65
CA GLY A 45 2.87 -9.09 -9.52
C GLY A 45 3.57 -9.40 -8.20
N TRP A 46 3.92 -10.66 -7.98
CA TRP A 46 4.62 -11.11 -6.78
C TRP A 46 6.05 -10.54 -6.68
N LEU A 47 6.81 -10.49 -7.78
CA LEU A 47 8.15 -9.91 -7.80
C LEU A 47 8.13 -8.43 -7.47
N TYR A 48 7.26 -7.65 -8.10
CA TYR A 48 7.14 -6.21 -7.85
C TYR A 48 6.67 -5.89 -6.43
N SER A 49 5.71 -6.67 -5.88
CA SER A 49 5.32 -6.59 -4.47
C SER A 49 6.53 -6.82 -3.55
N GLY A 50 7.31 -7.86 -3.84
CA GLY A 50 8.53 -8.18 -3.11
C GLY A 50 9.59 -7.07 -3.17
N MET A 51 9.72 -6.36 -4.30
CA MET A 51 10.62 -5.21 -4.41
C MET A 51 10.16 -4.04 -3.54
N ALA A 52 8.87 -3.70 -3.59
CA ALA A 52 8.28 -2.67 -2.74
C ALA A 52 8.51 -2.99 -1.25
N ASN A 53 8.24 -4.23 -0.83
CA ASN A 53 8.43 -4.68 0.55
C ASN A 53 9.89 -4.54 1.02
N ARG A 54 10.86 -4.90 0.16
CA ARG A 54 12.29 -4.75 0.48
C ARG A 54 12.71 -3.28 0.60
N LEU A 55 12.18 -2.41 -0.26
CA LEU A 55 12.47 -0.97 -0.20
C LEU A 55 11.89 -0.30 1.06
N VAL A 56 10.68 -0.70 1.49
CA VAL A 56 10.08 -0.27 2.76
C VAL A 56 10.99 -0.59 3.95
N VAL A 57 11.55 -1.81 3.98
CA VAL A 57 12.48 -2.20 5.04
C VAL A 57 13.78 -1.41 4.94
N ASN A 58 14.35 -1.31 3.73
CA ASN A 58 15.60 -0.58 3.48
C ASN A 58 15.53 0.89 3.92
N MET A 59 14.40 1.56 3.72
CA MET A 59 14.17 2.94 4.11
C MET A 59 13.72 3.12 5.57
N GLY A 60 13.57 2.04 6.33
CA GLY A 60 13.15 2.12 7.74
C GLY A 60 11.68 2.44 7.97
N LEU A 61 10.81 2.34 6.94
CA LEU A 61 9.37 2.65 7.06
C LEU A 61 8.60 1.70 7.99
N HIS A 62 9.21 0.57 8.35
CA HIS A 62 8.70 -0.41 9.29
C HIS A 62 8.93 -0.03 10.77
N LEU A 63 9.73 1.01 11.02
CA LEU A 63 10.03 1.52 12.36
C LEU A 63 9.03 2.60 12.76
N ASP A 64 8.66 2.68 14.04
CA ASP A 64 7.75 3.72 14.51
C ASP A 64 8.45 5.09 14.45
N PRO A 65 7.88 6.09 13.74
CA PRO A 65 8.38 7.46 13.72
C PRO A 65 8.72 8.03 15.10
N ASP A 66 7.91 7.70 16.11
CA ASP A 66 8.09 8.19 17.48
C ASP A 66 9.35 7.61 18.14
N SER A 67 9.79 6.42 17.73
CA SER A 67 11.07 5.83 18.16
C SER A 67 12.30 6.48 17.51
N LEU A 68 12.09 7.20 16.41
CA LEU A 68 13.11 7.91 15.61
C LEU A 68 13.16 9.42 15.89
N ALA A 69 12.24 9.94 16.72
CA ALA A 69 12.07 11.38 16.98
C ALA A 69 13.32 12.06 17.57
N SER A 70 14.23 11.29 18.17
CA SER A 70 15.54 11.78 18.65
C SER A 70 16.63 11.84 17.58
N SER A 71 16.43 11.22 16.41
CA SER A 71 17.46 11.03 15.36
C SER A 71 17.14 11.75 14.04
N VAL A 72 15.86 11.93 13.70
CA VAL A 72 15.44 12.52 12.40
C VAL A 72 14.38 13.60 12.60
N ARG A 73 14.60 14.79 12.05
CA ARG A 73 13.57 15.85 11.93
C ARG A 73 12.54 15.44 10.88
N MET A 74 11.56 14.62 11.27
CA MET A 74 10.45 14.20 10.41
C MET A 74 9.17 14.93 10.80
N THR A 75 8.38 15.39 9.83
CA THR A 75 7.07 16.01 10.09
C THR A 75 6.05 14.94 10.47
N ALA A 76 5.01 15.33 11.22
CA ALA A 76 3.92 14.41 11.58
C ALA A 76 3.18 13.86 10.35
N GLU A 77 3.07 14.66 9.30
CA GLU A 77 2.48 14.26 8.02
C GLU A 77 3.31 13.16 7.34
N GLU A 78 4.63 13.35 7.23
CA GLU A 78 5.54 12.36 6.63
C GLU A 78 5.56 11.05 7.43
N ALA A 79 5.51 11.14 8.76
CA ALA A 79 5.39 9.98 9.65
C ALA A 79 4.13 9.16 9.37
N GLU A 80 2.99 9.84 9.17
CA GLU A 80 1.71 9.18 8.88
C GLU A 80 1.68 8.56 7.48
N LEU A 81 2.24 9.21 6.46
CA LEU A 81 2.35 8.67 5.11
C LEU A 81 3.15 7.37 5.08
N ARG A 82 4.29 7.34 5.77
CA ARG A 82 5.14 6.15 5.90
C ARG A 82 4.39 5.00 6.56
N ARG A 83 3.65 5.30 7.63
CA ARG A 83 2.80 4.34 8.34
C ARG A 83 1.70 3.80 7.43
N GLN A 84 1.00 4.66 6.70
CA GLN A 84 -0.05 4.27 5.76
C GLN A 84 0.51 3.37 4.64
N LEU A 85 1.64 3.75 4.06
CA LEU A 85 2.29 2.98 3.00
C LEU A 85 2.74 1.60 3.47
N TYR A 86 3.34 1.51 4.66
CA TYR A 86 3.70 0.23 5.28
C TYR A 86 2.48 -0.67 5.44
N TRP A 87 1.40 -0.17 6.04
CA TRP A 87 0.21 -0.97 6.29
C TRP A 87 -0.53 -1.34 5.00
N ALA A 88 -0.51 -0.48 3.98
CA ALA A 88 -1.06 -0.81 2.66
C ALA A 88 -0.32 -1.99 2.02
N LEU A 89 1.01 -1.94 2.00
CA LEU A 89 1.85 -3.01 1.48
C LEU A 89 1.72 -4.32 2.27
N TYR A 90 1.64 -4.21 3.60
CA TYR A 90 1.36 -5.35 4.47
C TYR A 90 0.09 -6.08 4.03
N CYS A 91 -1.00 -5.35 3.78
CA CYS A 91 -2.23 -6.00 3.37
C CYS A 91 -2.17 -6.57 1.95
N VAL A 92 -1.53 -5.86 0.99
CA VAL A 92 -1.33 -6.38 -0.37
C VAL A 92 -0.56 -7.70 -0.36
N ASP A 93 0.48 -7.82 0.48
CA ASP A 93 1.27 -9.05 0.63
C ASP A 93 0.41 -10.22 1.16
N LYS A 94 -0.44 -9.99 2.17
CA LYS A 94 -1.31 -11.07 2.70
C LYS A 94 -2.45 -11.44 1.74
N THR A 95 -3.06 -10.47 1.07
CA THR A 95 -4.11 -10.73 0.07
C THR A 95 -3.54 -11.49 -1.13
N SER A 96 -2.38 -11.08 -1.64
CA SER A 96 -1.72 -11.75 -2.77
C SER A 96 -1.24 -13.16 -2.42
N ALA A 97 -0.74 -13.39 -1.21
CA ALA A 97 -0.39 -14.72 -0.72
C ALA A 97 -1.62 -15.64 -0.63
N GLY A 98 -2.75 -15.12 -0.13
CA GLY A 98 -4.01 -15.84 -0.10
C GLY A 98 -4.54 -16.19 -1.49
N TYR A 99 -4.45 -15.24 -2.43
CA TYR A 99 -4.89 -15.41 -3.81
C TYR A 99 -4.02 -16.42 -4.59
N THR A 100 -2.70 -16.31 -4.49
CA THR A 100 -1.75 -17.11 -5.28
C THR A 100 -1.38 -18.45 -4.65
N GLY A 101 -1.73 -18.69 -3.38
CA GLY A 101 -1.26 -19.85 -2.62
C GLY A 101 0.24 -19.86 -2.39
N ARG A 102 0.89 -18.68 -2.39
CA ARG A 102 2.33 -18.52 -2.12
C ARG A 102 2.58 -18.08 -0.68
N VAL A 103 3.81 -18.29 -0.22
CA VAL A 103 4.27 -17.73 1.06
C VAL A 103 4.40 -16.21 0.91
N TYR A 104 3.90 -15.49 1.91
CA TYR A 104 3.95 -14.03 1.99
C TYR A 104 5.38 -13.54 2.25
N SER A 105 5.78 -12.39 1.68
CA SER A 105 7.16 -11.91 1.74
C SER A 105 7.45 -11.02 2.95
N MET A 106 6.44 -10.34 3.51
CA MET A 106 6.58 -9.56 4.74
C MET A 106 6.28 -10.45 5.95
N LEU A 107 7.33 -10.83 6.68
CA LEU A 107 7.25 -11.83 7.73
C LEU A 107 6.91 -11.34 9.14
N VAL A 108 6.71 -10.03 9.37
CA VAL A 108 6.41 -9.58 10.73
C VAL A 108 5.51 -8.36 10.72
N SER A 109 4.26 -8.52 11.16
CA SER A 109 3.54 -7.42 11.81
C SER A 109 4.37 -7.00 13.02
N PHE A 110 5.31 -6.06 12.88
CA PHE A 110 6.03 -5.54 14.04
C PHE A 110 5.01 -5.00 15.04
N PRO A 111 4.91 -5.57 16.26
CA PRO A 111 3.88 -5.18 17.24
C PRO A 111 3.98 -3.71 17.68
N LEU A 112 5.03 -3.00 17.27
CA LEU A 112 5.33 -1.65 17.70
C LEU A 112 4.80 -0.58 16.75
N LEU A 113 4.40 -0.92 15.53
CA LEU A 113 3.89 0.11 14.60
C LEU A 113 2.45 0.46 14.95
N LYS A 114 2.20 1.73 15.25
CA LYS A 114 0.85 2.24 15.47
C LYS A 114 0.00 2.04 14.20
N TYR A 115 -1.29 1.79 14.40
CA TYR A 115 -2.24 1.83 13.29
C TYR A 115 -2.27 3.24 12.69
N PRO A 116 -2.54 3.36 11.37
CA PRO A 116 -2.76 4.66 10.75
C PRO A 116 -3.85 5.41 11.50
N SER A 117 -3.62 6.69 11.73
CA SER A 117 -4.63 7.55 12.33
C SER A 117 -5.84 7.62 11.39
N SER A 118 -7.04 7.48 11.94
CA SER A 118 -8.23 7.86 11.18
C SER A 118 -8.22 9.38 11.19
N TYR A 119 -8.04 10.00 10.03
CA TYR A 119 -8.15 11.45 9.89
C TYR A 119 -9.52 11.84 10.49
N SER A 120 -9.51 12.50 11.64
CA SER A 120 -10.70 13.05 12.27
C SER A 120 -10.98 14.36 11.55
N ASP A 121 -12.20 14.55 11.04
CA ASP A 121 -12.71 15.74 10.32
C ASP A 121 -12.68 17.07 11.14
N ASN A 122 -11.86 17.18 12.18
CA ASN A 122 -11.87 18.30 13.12
C ASN A 122 -10.75 19.33 12.90
N ASP A 123 -9.95 19.23 11.85
CA ASP A 123 -9.07 20.33 11.44
C ASP A 123 -9.56 20.89 10.11
N GLY A 124 -10.11 22.10 10.15
CA GLY A 124 -10.71 22.84 9.03
C GLY A 124 -9.69 23.31 7.98
N GLY A 125 -8.74 22.46 7.63
CA GLY A 125 -7.72 22.68 6.63
C GLY A 125 -7.60 21.45 5.74
N LEU A 126 -8.50 21.33 4.76
CA LEU A 126 -8.34 20.40 3.65
C LEU A 126 -7.01 20.72 2.93
N LYS A 127 -5.99 19.90 3.20
CA LYS A 127 -4.86 19.71 2.30
C LYS A 127 -4.80 18.23 1.99
N ASP A 128 -5.69 17.85 1.09
CA ASP A 128 -5.60 16.62 0.35
C ASP A 128 -4.26 16.55 -0.40
N PHE A 129 -3.66 15.36 -0.46
CA PHE A 129 -2.46 15.08 -1.25
C PHE A 129 -2.66 15.30 -2.76
N HIS A 130 -3.90 15.51 -3.21
CA HIS A 130 -4.24 15.92 -4.57
C HIS A 130 -4.00 17.41 -4.85
N GLY A 131 -3.74 18.25 -3.84
CA GLY A 131 -3.51 19.68 -4.00
C GLY A 131 -2.21 20.07 -4.73
N ALA A 132 -1.28 19.14 -4.97
CA ALA A 132 -0.04 19.40 -5.70
C ALA A 132 -0.18 19.32 -7.24
N VAL A 133 -1.26 18.72 -7.74
CA VAL A 133 -1.57 18.68 -9.18
C VAL A 133 -2.88 19.44 -9.37
N LYS A 134 -2.78 20.74 -9.70
CA LYS A 134 -3.93 21.52 -10.15
C LYS A 134 -4.49 20.88 -11.42
N LEU A 135 -5.57 20.12 -11.31
CA LEU A 135 -6.40 19.81 -12.48
C LEU A 135 -6.97 21.13 -13.03
N PRO A 136 -7.16 21.27 -14.35
CA PRO A 136 -7.78 22.46 -14.92
C PRO A 136 -9.18 22.64 -14.35
N GLU A 137 -9.50 23.84 -13.86
CA GLU A 137 -10.82 24.16 -13.34
C GLU A 137 -11.87 23.92 -14.43
N THR A 138 -12.89 23.10 -14.13
CA THR A 138 -14.01 22.89 -15.04
C THR A 138 -14.80 24.18 -15.18
N PRO A 139 -15.09 24.65 -16.41
CA PRO A 139 -15.78 25.93 -16.62
C PRO A 139 -17.18 25.93 -15.98
N THR A 140 -17.52 27.09 -15.42
CA THR A 140 -18.63 27.46 -14.52
C THR A 140 -20.06 27.16 -15.00
N HIS A 141 -20.28 26.40 -16.09
CA HIS A 141 -21.60 26.24 -16.69
C HIS A 141 -22.28 24.87 -16.57
N ALA A 142 -21.72 23.90 -15.85
CA ALA A 142 -22.35 22.58 -15.69
C ALA A 142 -23.02 22.38 -14.31
N GLN A 143 -23.87 23.31 -13.88
CA GLN A 143 -24.87 23.02 -12.84
C GLN A 143 -26.07 22.29 -13.45
N GLN A 144 -25.87 21.03 -13.83
CA GLN A 144 -26.97 20.08 -13.96
C GLN A 144 -26.46 18.73 -13.43
N SER A 145 -26.79 18.48 -12.17
CA SER A 145 -26.47 17.25 -11.45
C SER A 145 -27.19 16.06 -12.11
N ASP A 146 -26.47 15.32 -12.95
CA ASP A 146 -26.91 14.02 -13.44
C ASP A 146 -26.80 12.99 -12.28
N PRO A 147 -27.91 12.36 -11.85
CA PRO A 147 -27.92 11.39 -10.75
C PRO A 147 -27.05 10.15 -11.00
N ARG A 148 -26.57 9.92 -12.22
CA ARG A 148 -25.63 8.82 -12.54
C ARG A 148 -24.21 9.08 -12.07
N HIS A 149 -23.79 10.34 -11.89
CA HIS A 149 -22.46 10.69 -11.41
C HIS A 149 -22.28 10.49 -9.90
N ALA A 150 -23.37 10.52 -9.12
CA ALA A 150 -23.32 10.31 -7.66
C ALA A 150 -23.03 8.84 -7.28
N LEU A 151 -23.41 7.88 -8.13
CA LEU A 151 -23.24 6.44 -7.85
C LEU A 151 -21.77 5.96 -7.98
N CYS A 152 -20.92 6.72 -8.66
CA CYS A 152 -19.49 6.39 -8.85
C CYS A 152 -18.54 7.29 -8.04
N SER A 153 -19.07 8.21 -7.22
CA SER A 153 -18.28 9.03 -6.31
C SER A 153 -17.82 8.16 -5.13
N VAL A 154 -16.75 7.40 -5.33
CA VAL A 154 -16.05 6.74 -4.21
C VAL A 154 -15.54 7.84 -3.29
N ASN A 155 -16.12 7.95 -2.11
CA ASN A 155 -15.64 8.90 -1.10
C ASN A 155 -14.16 8.61 -0.87
N PRO A 156 -13.24 9.58 -1.07
CA PRO A 156 -11.80 9.36 -0.89
C PRO A 156 -11.47 8.90 0.54
N ASN A 157 -12.30 9.25 1.53
CA ASN A 157 -12.17 8.81 2.91
C ASN A 157 -12.62 7.35 3.12
N MET A 158 -13.29 6.72 2.14
CA MET A 158 -13.69 5.31 2.21
C MET A 158 -12.46 4.40 2.27
N PHE A 159 -11.42 4.68 1.47
CA PHE A 159 -10.18 3.89 1.51
C PHE A 159 -9.47 4.01 2.86
N VAL A 160 -9.46 5.21 3.46
CA VAL A 160 -8.89 5.46 4.79
C VAL A 160 -9.70 4.76 5.88
N ALA A 161 -11.03 4.85 5.80
CA ALA A 161 -11.95 4.21 6.75
C ALA A 161 -11.87 2.67 6.70
N LEU A 162 -11.66 2.11 5.50
CA LEU A 162 -11.53 0.67 5.28
C LEU A 162 -10.14 0.13 5.65
N HIS A 163 -9.13 0.99 5.75
CA HIS A 163 -7.75 0.55 5.98
C HIS A 163 -7.59 -0.20 7.31
N LYS A 164 -8.18 0.31 8.40
CA LYS A 164 -8.14 -0.35 9.73
C LYS A 164 -8.80 -1.75 9.72
N PRO A 165 -10.05 -1.92 9.23
CA PRO A 165 -10.64 -3.25 9.04
C PRO A 165 -9.80 -4.17 8.14
N TRP A 166 -9.27 -3.64 7.03
CA TRP A 166 -8.47 -4.40 6.06
C TRP A 166 -7.16 -4.93 6.68
N ILE A 167 -6.52 -4.13 7.53
CA ILE A 167 -5.36 -4.57 8.32
C ILE A 167 -5.72 -5.71 9.26
N LYS A 168 -6.84 -5.59 9.99
CA LYS A 168 -7.30 -6.67 10.91
C LYS A 168 -7.55 -7.97 10.16
N LEU A 169 -8.20 -7.92 9.00
CA LEU A 169 -8.41 -9.09 8.14
C LEU A 169 -7.07 -9.68 7.69
N SER A 170 -6.11 -8.84 7.31
CA SER A 170 -4.77 -9.27 6.90
C SER A 170 -4.00 -9.96 8.03
N GLN A 171 -4.15 -9.49 9.29
CA GLN A 171 -3.59 -10.16 10.47
C GLN A 171 -4.24 -11.53 10.75
N ILE A 172 -5.55 -11.66 10.55
CA ILE A 172 -6.23 -12.97 10.64
C ILE A 172 -5.71 -13.89 9.54
N MET A 173 -5.59 -13.38 8.32
CA MET A 173 -5.07 -14.12 7.18
C MET A 173 -3.64 -14.61 7.43
N GLU A 174 -2.78 -13.77 8.00
CA GLU A 174 -1.43 -14.16 8.42
C GLU A 174 -1.45 -15.35 9.39
N LYS A 175 -2.32 -15.35 10.40
CA LYS A 175 -2.44 -16.47 11.34
C LYS A 175 -2.88 -17.75 10.64
N ILE A 176 -3.83 -17.67 9.71
CA ILE A 176 -4.31 -18.82 8.94
C ILE A 176 -3.19 -19.35 8.05
N LEU A 177 -2.55 -18.49 7.26
CA LEU A 177 -1.47 -18.86 6.35
C LEU A 177 -0.29 -19.45 7.12
N SER A 178 0.08 -18.87 8.26
CA SER A 178 1.17 -19.39 9.09
C SER A 178 0.87 -20.79 9.63
N ASN A 179 -0.38 -21.07 10.01
CA ASN A 179 -0.79 -22.42 10.41
C ASN A 179 -0.80 -23.41 9.24
N LEU A 180 -1.19 -22.97 8.04
CA LEU A 180 -1.22 -23.81 6.84
C LEU A 180 0.19 -24.18 6.36
N TYR A 181 1.12 -23.23 6.41
CA TYR A 181 2.51 -23.44 5.96
C TYR A 181 3.47 -23.88 7.08
N ALA A 182 3.01 -23.99 8.33
CA ALA A 182 3.84 -24.48 9.42
C ALA A 182 4.29 -25.93 9.14
N PRO A 183 5.59 -26.26 9.32
CA PRO A 183 6.05 -27.64 9.23
C PRO A 183 5.30 -28.50 10.24
N LYS A 184 4.59 -29.53 9.79
CA LYS A 184 3.96 -30.50 10.69
C LYS A 184 5.07 -31.29 11.39
N LYS A 185 4.97 -31.46 12.71
CA LYS A 185 5.91 -32.32 13.45
C LYS A 185 5.86 -33.71 12.82
N LEU A 186 7.02 -34.19 12.37
CA LEU A 186 7.16 -35.57 11.94
C LEU A 186 6.84 -36.48 13.14
N PRO A 187 6.12 -37.59 12.95
CA PRO A 187 5.98 -38.57 14.00
C PRO A 187 7.38 -39.04 14.39
N VAL A 188 7.72 -38.86 15.67
CA VAL A 188 8.92 -39.48 16.25
C VAL A 188 8.59 -40.97 16.27
N GLY A 189 9.32 -41.75 15.47
CA GLY A 189 9.14 -43.20 15.43
C GLY A 189 9.54 -43.79 16.79
N ASP A 190 8.62 -44.55 17.38
CA ASP A 190 8.88 -45.46 18.50
C ASP A 190 9.46 -46.79 17.99
#